data_AF-A0A1Y2FKP4-F1
#
_entry.id   AF-A0A1Y2FKP4-F1
#
_cell.length_a   1.000
_cell.length_b   1.000
_cell.length_c   1.000
_cell.angle_alpha   90.00
_cell.angle_beta   90.00
_cell.angle_gamma   90.00
#
_symmetry.space_group_name_H-M   'P 1'
#
loop_
_entity.id
_entity.type
_entity.pdbx_description
1 polymer ?
#
loop_
_entity_poly.entity_id
_entity_poly.type
_entity_poly.pdbx_seq_one_letter_code
_entity_poly.pdbx_strand_id
1 'polypeptide(L)'
;MQFERWLPVNELPAVAFMAPTDSLLAGAGPLDFILPPTCSISALRRGFQPIPFHSPIAGRVPPSSVEEALTGRPAKRARREEKEITIRMLKRADVDAVSDLQDSNLPLSYPWSFYATLLTSSSSLCLIAVPSSSTSSATPPPVLGCISARLSPASLDDLSTTPTIHILSLVIAPSARRTGLARSLFKEVVRTLGGGAAAGKSQKEVQVILHVLASNTGAQAFYKKEGLEEVRRVRGHYRRLRDGENGEAVEMRGLVKL
;
A
#
# COMPACT_ATOMS: atom_id res chain seq x y z
N MET A 1 -2.84 48.92 8.23
CA MET A 1 -2.96 47.86 9.24
C MET A 1 -4.44 47.62 9.51
N GLN A 2 -4.99 46.50 9.06
CA GLN A 2 -6.03 45.70 9.72
C GLN A 2 -6.50 44.63 8.72
N PHE A 3 -6.13 43.39 9.06
CA PHE A 3 -6.62 42.16 8.46
C PHE A 3 -7.99 41.84 9.05
N GLU A 4 -8.89 41.37 8.19
CA GLU A 4 -9.81 40.23 8.38
C GLU A 4 -11.14 40.47 7.65
N ARG A 5 -11.41 39.63 6.65
CA ARG A 5 -12.73 39.03 6.49
C ARG A 5 -12.63 37.72 5.72
N TRP A 6 -13.06 36.68 6.43
CA TRP A 6 -13.24 35.30 6.01
C TRP A 6 -14.24 35.14 4.87
N LEU A 7 -14.04 34.10 4.04
CA LEU A 7 -14.99 33.09 3.52
C LEU A 7 -14.30 32.30 2.37
N PRO A 8 -14.71 31.06 2.01
CA PRO A 8 -15.28 29.98 2.82
C PRO A 8 -14.43 28.69 2.80
N VAL A 9 -14.65 27.86 3.81
CA VAL A 9 -14.23 26.45 3.89
C VAL A 9 -15.06 25.65 2.89
N ASN A 10 -14.46 25.23 1.78
CA ASN A 10 -15.01 24.21 0.88
C ASN A 10 -13.90 23.20 0.56
N GLU A 11 -13.50 22.45 1.57
CA GLU A 11 -12.85 21.17 1.38
C GLU A 11 -13.49 20.18 2.35
N LEU A 12 -13.37 18.90 1.98
CA LEU A 12 -13.85 17.68 2.63
C LEU A 12 -15.11 17.12 1.94
N PRO A 13 -15.20 15.77 1.87
CA PRO A 13 -15.47 14.98 3.07
C PRO A 13 -14.45 13.83 3.22
N ALA A 14 -13.77 13.66 4.36
CA ALA A 14 -14.34 13.04 5.55
C ALA A 14 -15.38 11.97 5.18
N VAL A 15 -14.98 10.69 5.08
CA VAL A 15 -15.93 9.58 4.89
C VAL A 15 -16.84 9.50 6.13
N ALA A 16 -17.93 10.24 6.09
CA ALA A 16 -19.11 10.11 6.93
C ALA A 16 -20.21 9.56 6.02
N PHE A 17 -20.53 8.27 6.20
CA PHE A 17 -21.67 7.66 5.52
C PHE A 17 -22.93 8.01 6.32
N MET A 18 -23.77 8.89 5.77
CA MET A 18 -25.18 8.97 6.15
C MET A 18 -25.92 7.82 5.46
N ALA A 19 -26.66 7.03 6.24
CA ALA A 19 -27.64 6.09 5.72
C ALA A 19 -28.81 6.86 5.08
N PRO A 20 -29.38 6.40 3.95
CA PRO A 20 -30.59 6.99 3.42
C PRO A 20 -31.80 6.50 4.23
N THR A 21 -32.50 7.46 4.84
CA THR A 21 -33.89 7.30 5.27
C THR A 21 -34.79 7.52 4.06
N ASP A 22 -35.43 6.45 3.58
CA ASP A 22 -36.62 6.56 2.74
C ASP A 22 -37.84 6.12 3.55
N SER A 23 -38.80 7.03 3.67
CA SER A 23 -40.14 6.79 4.18
C SER A 23 -41.14 7.20 3.11
N LEU A 24 -41.82 6.23 2.51
CA LEU A 24 -43.28 6.13 2.33
C LEU A 24 -43.66 5.38 1.04
N LEU A 25 -44.17 4.16 1.18
CA LEU A 25 -45.57 3.85 0.88
C LEU A 25 -45.95 2.44 1.36
N ALA A 26 -47.17 2.37 1.87
CA ALA A 26 -47.80 1.25 2.53
C ALA A 26 -48.19 0.11 1.56
N GLY A 27 -48.30 -1.11 2.09
CA GLY A 27 -49.24 -2.11 1.58
C GLY A 27 -48.77 -3.56 1.58
N ALA A 28 -49.40 -4.36 2.46
CA ALA A 28 -49.70 -5.79 2.34
C ALA A 28 -48.69 -6.85 2.85
N GLY A 29 -49.07 -7.50 3.95
CA GLY A 29 -49.05 -8.97 4.10
C GLY A 29 -47.90 -9.59 4.91
N PRO A 30 -48.18 -10.34 6.00
CA PRO A 30 -47.16 -11.11 6.72
C PRO A 30 -46.98 -12.48 6.03
N LEU A 31 -45.76 -12.81 5.66
CA LEU A 31 -45.38 -14.19 5.34
C LEU A 31 -44.20 -14.59 6.23
N ASP A 32 -44.52 -15.49 7.14
CA ASP A 32 -43.59 -16.25 7.97
C ASP A 32 -42.57 -16.98 7.10
N PHE A 33 -41.29 -16.64 7.25
CA PHE A 33 -40.19 -17.50 6.80
C PHE A 33 -39.31 -17.88 7.99
N ILE A 34 -39.49 -19.15 8.32
CA ILE A 34 -38.82 -19.95 9.33
C ILE A 34 -37.31 -19.99 9.03
N LEU A 35 -36.51 -19.53 9.99
CA LEU A 35 -35.06 -19.78 10.03
C LEU A 35 -34.79 -21.26 10.35
N PRO A 36 -33.91 -21.96 9.62
CA PRO A 36 -33.30 -23.17 10.14
C PRO A 36 -32.14 -22.81 11.09
N PRO A 37 -32.07 -23.41 12.28
CA PRO A 37 -30.92 -23.28 13.16
C PRO A 37 -29.84 -24.32 12.82
N THR A 38 -28.63 -24.02 13.28
CA THR A 38 -27.48 -24.93 13.49
C THR A 38 -26.54 -25.18 12.30
N CYS A 39 -25.31 -24.68 12.44
CA CYS A 39 -24.14 -25.54 12.43
C CYS A 39 -23.00 -24.92 13.26
N SER A 40 -22.69 -25.61 14.34
CA SER A 40 -21.69 -25.30 15.34
C SER A 40 -20.29 -25.68 14.84
N ILE A 41 -19.34 -24.73 14.83
CA ILE A 41 -17.91 -24.96 14.53
C ILE A 41 -17.15 -25.62 15.70
N SER A 42 -17.87 -26.17 16.68
CA SER A 42 -17.32 -27.13 17.66
C SER A 42 -16.85 -28.47 17.04
N ALA A 43 -16.87 -28.58 15.70
CA ALA A 43 -16.49 -29.76 14.92
C ALA A 43 -15.03 -29.78 14.43
N LEU A 44 -14.17 -28.82 14.84
CA LEU A 44 -12.70 -28.93 14.64
C LEU A 44 -12.03 -29.57 15.86
N ARG A 45 -12.39 -30.82 16.11
CA ARG A 45 -11.69 -31.71 17.05
C ARG A 45 -10.57 -32.45 16.30
N ARG A 46 -9.36 -32.34 16.88
CA ARG A 46 -8.40 -33.43 17.13
C ARG A 46 -7.62 -34.02 15.94
N GLY A 47 -6.30 -34.13 16.19
CA GLY A 47 -5.31 -34.82 15.36
C GLY A 47 -4.52 -33.78 14.56
N PHE A 48 -3.24 -33.48 14.80
CA PHE A 48 -2.14 -34.32 15.26
C PHE A 48 -1.11 -33.41 15.95
N GLN A 49 -0.70 -33.75 17.18
CA GLN A 49 0.54 -33.24 17.76
C GLN A 49 1.62 -34.31 17.61
N PRO A 50 2.78 -34.01 16.99
CA PRO A 50 3.94 -34.88 17.08
C PRO A 50 4.70 -34.69 18.40
N ILE A 51 5.21 -35.82 18.88
CA ILE A 51 5.77 -36.16 20.19
C ILE A 51 7.12 -35.47 20.44
N PRO A 52 7.43 -34.99 21.66
CA PRO A 52 8.78 -34.55 22.02
C PRO A 52 9.69 -35.77 22.24
N PHE A 53 10.72 -35.91 21.40
CA PHE A 53 11.80 -36.87 21.63
C PHE A 53 12.81 -36.29 22.63
N HIS A 54 12.88 -36.88 23.82
CA HIS A 54 14.04 -36.81 24.69
C HIS A 54 15.02 -37.94 24.32
N SER A 55 16.30 -37.62 24.22
CA SER A 55 17.39 -38.59 24.36
C SER A 55 18.55 -37.96 25.14
N PRO A 56 19.02 -38.60 26.22
CA PRO A 56 20.25 -38.25 26.90
C PRO A 56 21.34 -39.27 26.56
N ILE A 57 22.45 -38.89 25.94
CA ILE A 57 23.69 -39.69 26.03
C ILE A 57 24.90 -38.75 26.08
N ALA A 58 25.51 -38.70 27.26
CA ALA A 58 26.89 -38.30 27.48
C ALA A 58 27.82 -39.45 27.07
N GLY A 59 28.99 -39.15 26.49
CA GLY A 59 30.05 -40.15 26.40
C GLY A 59 31.14 -39.93 25.36
N ARG A 60 32.26 -39.37 25.83
CA ARG A 60 33.67 -39.67 25.46
C ARG A 60 34.17 -39.48 24.01
N VAL A 61 35.08 -38.50 23.93
CA VAL A 61 36.21 -38.39 22.98
C VAL A 61 37.23 -39.52 23.24
N PRO A 62 37.95 -39.98 22.20
CA PRO A 62 39.42 -39.86 22.24
C PRO A 62 40.01 -39.32 20.91
N PRO A 63 41.28 -38.85 20.93
CA PRO A 63 41.88 -38.06 19.86
C PRO A 63 42.80 -38.87 18.93
N SER A 64 43.21 -38.18 17.85
CA SER A 64 44.41 -38.38 17.03
C SER A 64 44.33 -39.32 15.81
N SER A 65 44.38 -38.71 14.62
CA SER A 65 45.32 -38.97 13.51
C SER A 65 45.07 -37.88 12.45
N VAL A 66 45.84 -36.79 12.47
CA VAL A 66 46.92 -36.43 11.51
C VAL A 66 46.71 -36.89 10.05
N GLU A 67 46.92 -35.92 9.15
CA GLU A 67 46.98 -35.97 7.68
C GLU A 67 45.63 -36.12 6.94
N GLU A 68 45.34 -35.50 5.81
CA GLU A 68 45.98 -34.50 4.94
C GLU A 68 44.97 -34.36 3.78
N ALA A 69 44.52 -33.15 3.45
CA ALA A 69 44.03 -32.80 2.11
C ALA A 69 43.48 -31.38 2.11
N LEU A 70 44.36 -30.47 1.68
CA LEU A 70 43.98 -29.28 0.93
C LEU A 70 42.95 -29.65 -0.15
N THR A 71 41.86 -28.89 -0.18
CA THR A 71 40.91 -28.61 -1.29
C THR A 71 39.47 -28.95 -0.95
N GLY A 72 38.78 -27.99 -0.33
CA GLY A 72 37.37 -28.14 -0.01
C GLY A 72 36.74 -26.83 0.44
N ARG A 73 36.93 -25.75 -0.33
CA ARG A 73 36.11 -24.53 -0.16
C ARG A 73 34.64 -24.95 -0.21
N PRO A 74 33.79 -24.61 0.78
CA PRO A 74 32.36 -24.86 0.66
C PRO A 74 31.80 -23.98 -0.46
N ALA A 75 31.68 -24.56 -1.65
CA ALA A 75 30.89 -24.05 -2.75
C ALA A 75 29.41 -24.18 -2.38
N LYS A 76 28.92 -23.27 -1.55
CA LYS A 76 27.48 -23.04 -1.38
C LYS A 76 27.19 -21.57 -1.13
N ARG A 77 27.79 -20.72 -1.98
CA ARG A 77 27.25 -19.39 -2.27
C ARG A 77 25.98 -19.64 -3.06
N ALA A 78 24.87 -19.88 -2.35
CA ALA A 78 23.54 -19.89 -2.93
C ALA A 78 23.44 -18.65 -3.82
N ARG A 79 23.44 -18.86 -5.14
CA ARG A 79 23.16 -17.82 -6.11
C ARG A 79 21.82 -17.26 -5.67
N ARG A 80 21.85 -16.07 -5.10
CA ARG A 80 20.67 -15.28 -4.83
C ARG A 80 20.08 -15.05 -6.20
N GLU A 81 19.10 -15.88 -6.57
CA GLU A 81 18.32 -15.67 -7.79
C GLU A 81 17.85 -14.23 -7.71
N GLU A 82 18.37 -13.40 -8.62
CA GLU A 82 17.89 -12.05 -8.80
C GLU A 82 16.46 -12.22 -9.29
N LYS A 83 15.51 -12.21 -8.35
CA LYS A 83 14.09 -12.23 -8.64
C LYS A 83 13.82 -10.94 -9.39
N GLU A 84 13.79 -11.05 -10.70
CA GLU A 84 13.39 -9.97 -11.58
C GLU A 84 12.01 -9.48 -11.13
N ILE A 85 11.84 -8.16 -11.04
CA ILE A 85 10.60 -7.53 -10.56
C ILE A 85 9.96 -6.82 -11.74
N THR A 86 8.70 -7.14 -12.00
CA THR A 86 7.87 -6.46 -13.01
C THR A 86 6.91 -5.49 -12.33
N ILE A 87 6.83 -4.26 -12.85
CA ILE A 87 5.83 -3.26 -12.44
C ILE A 87 4.70 -3.28 -13.47
N ARG A 88 3.44 -3.38 -13.02
CA ARG A 88 2.26 -3.38 -13.88
C ARG A 88 1.06 -2.73 -13.20
N MET A 89 0.02 -2.41 -13.97
CA MET A 89 -1.25 -1.93 -13.41
C MET A 89 -1.94 -2.98 -12.54
N LEU A 90 -2.65 -2.50 -11.51
CA LEU A 90 -3.54 -3.27 -10.66
C LEU A 90 -4.66 -3.92 -11.47
N LYS A 91 -4.91 -5.21 -11.22
CA LYS A 91 -6.09 -5.92 -11.73
C LYS A 91 -7.01 -6.29 -10.57
N ARG A 92 -8.27 -6.63 -10.89
CA ARG A 92 -9.24 -7.09 -9.89
C ARG A 92 -8.74 -8.30 -9.07
N ALA A 93 -8.03 -9.22 -9.71
CA ALA A 93 -7.47 -10.41 -9.05
C ALA A 93 -6.33 -10.10 -8.07
N ASP A 94 -5.75 -8.89 -8.11
CA ASP A 94 -4.66 -8.48 -7.23
C ASP A 94 -5.16 -7.75 -5.98
N VAL A 95 -6.44 -7.36 -5.93
CA VAL A 95 -6.95 -6.45 -4.89
C VAL A 95 -6.79 -7.03 -3.50
N ASP A 96 -7.10 -8.30 -3.31
CA ASP A 96 -6.98 -8.96 -2.01
C ASP A 96 -5.52 -8.96 -1.54
N ALA A 97 -4.59 -9.34 -2.42
CA ALA A 97 -3.16 -9.32 -2.11
C ALA A 97 -2.61 -7.90 -1.82
N VAL A 98 -3.14 -6.89 -2.51
CA VAL A 98 -2.79 -5.48 -2.23
C VAL A 98 -3.37 -5.02 -0.90
N SER A 99 -4.62 -5.40 -0.59
CA SER A 99 -5.24 -5.08 0.69
C SER A 99 -4.48 -5.70 1.84
N ASP A 100 -4.15 -6.99 1.74
CA ASP A 100 -3.35 -7.70 2.74
C ASP A 100 -1.98 -7.06 2.94
N LEU A 101 -1.33 -6.64 1.84
CA LEU A 101 -0.06 -5.94 1.90
C LEU A 101 -0.20 -4.58 2.60
N GLN A 102 -1.24 -3.81 2.30
CA GLN A 102 -1.49 -2.52 2.94
C GLN A 102 -1.82 -2.69 4.43
N ASP A 103 -2.72 -3.59 4.78
CA ASP A 103 -3.11 -3.88 6.16
C ASP A 103 -1.93 -4.40 6.99
N SER A 104 -1.00 -5.14 6.39
CA SER A 104 0.19 -5.63 7.10
C SER A 104 1.26 -4.55 7.32
N ASN A 105 1.23 -3.44 6.58
CA ASN A 105 2.31 -2.45 6.57
C ASN A 105 1.90 -1.04 6.99
N LEU A 106 0.60 -0.74 6.97
CA LEU A 106 0.05 0.56 7.32
C LEU A 106 -0.77 0.46 8.62
N PRO A 107 -0.76 1.53 9.43
CA PRO A 107 -1.57 1.58 10.66
C PRO A 107 -3.05 1.88 10.38
N LEU A 108 -3.46 1.96 9.12
CA LEU A 108 -4.82 2.25 8.68
C LEU A 108 -5.27 1.19 7.67
N SER A 109 -6.57 0.92 7.64
CA SER A 109 -7.19 -0.03 6.72
C SER A 109 -8.06 0.71 5.71
N TYR A 110 -8.00 0.31 4.45
CA TYR A 110 -8.76 0.94 3.39
C TYR A 110 -10.06 0.16 3.11
N PRO A 111 -11.20 0.83 2.96
CA PRO A 111 -12.45 0.16 2.60
C PRO A 111 -12.40 -0.36 1.16
N TRP A 112 -13.21 -1.37 0.83
CA TRP A 112 -13.29 -1.91 -0.53
C TRP A 112 -13.58 -0.86 -1.61
N SER A 113 -14.37 0.17 -1.27
CA SER A 113 -14.70 1.28 -2.17
C SER A 113 -13.46 2.02 -2.69
N PHE A 114 -12.40 2.11 -1.88
CA PHE A 114 -11.12 2.68 -2.30
C PHE A 114 -10.54 1.92 -3.50
N TYR A 115 -10.44 0.59 -3.42
CA TYR A 115 -9.92 -0.24 -4.51
C TYR A 115 -10.85 -0.23 -5.72
N ALA A 116 -12.17 -0.20 -5.50
CA ALA A 116 -13.14 -0.08 -6.59
C ALA A 116 -12.91 1.22 -7.38
N THR A 117 -12.63 2.35 -6.72
CA THR A 117 -12.28 3.61 -7.40
C THR A 117 -10.97 3.49 -8.18
N LEU A 118 -9.95 2.82 -7.64
CA LEU A 118 -8.67 2.62 -8.32
C LEU A 118 -8.78 1.77 -9.59
N LEU A 119 -9.76 0.84 -9.65
CA LEU A 119 -10.00 -0.01 -10.81
C LEU A 119 -10.86 0.65 -11.89
N THR A 120 -11.67 1.65 -11.53
CA THR A 120 -12.71 2.20 -12.41
C THR A 120 -12.44 3.62 -12.87
N SER A 121 -11.70 4.41 -12.10
CA SER A 121 -11.45 5.83 -12.43
C SER A 121 -10.29 5.98 -13.40
N SER A 122 -10.54 6.64 -14.54
CA SER A 122 -9.49 7.02 -15.50
C SER A 122 -8.49 8.05 -14.96
N SER A 123 -8.87 8.81 -13.92
CA SER A 123 -8.00 9.77 -13.24
C SER A 123 -7.12 9.13 -12.16
N SER A 124 -7.33 7.85 -11.86
CA SER A 124 -6.57 7.13 -10.84
C SER A 124 -5.65 6.10 -11.48
N LEU A 125 -4.48 5.91 -10.89
CA LEU A 125 -3.52 4.89 -11.29
C LEU A 125 -3.09 4.12 -10.06
N CYS A 126 -3.11 2.80 -10.16
CA CYS A 126 -2.50 1.93 -9.17
C CYS A 126 -1.52 0.99 -9.88
N LEU A 127 -0.24 1.09 -9.50
CA LEU A 127 0.82 0.22 -9.97
C LEU A 127 1.23 -0.74 -8.88
N ILE A 128 1.49 -1.99 -9.26
CA ILE A 128 1.96 -3.04 -8.37
C ILE A 128 3.27 -3.63 -8.90
N ALA A 129 4.12 -4.04 -7.97
CA ALA A 129 5.37 -4.74 -8.24
C ALA A 129 5.22 -6.22 -7.87
N VAL A 130 5.49 -7.10 -8.83
CA VAL A 130 5.40 -8.56 -8.65
C VAL A 130 6.68 -9.23 -9.16
N PRO A 131 7.07 -10.41 -8.64
CA PRO A 131 8.17 -11.19 -9.21
C PRO A 131 7.85 -11.60 -10.66
N SER A 132 8.81 -11.53 -11.58
CA SER A 132 8.62 -11.92 -12.98
C SER A 132 8.42 -13.43 -13.16
N SER A 133 8.94 -14.24 -12.23
CA SER A 133 8.93 -15.71 -12.30
C SER A 133 7.64 -16.38 -11.77
N SER A 134 6.63 -15.61 -11.38
CA SER A 134 5.42 -16.12 -10.70
C SER A 134 4.31 -16.54 -11.66
N THR A 135 4.60 -16.77 -12.94
CA THR A 135 3.59 -17.08 -13.97
C THR A 135 3.15 -18.55 -14.01
N SER A 136 3.72 -19.44 -13.20
CA SER A 136 3.50 -20.90 -13.32
C SER A 136 2.76 -21.57 -12.15
N SER A 137 2.18 -20.81 -11.21
CA SER A 137 1.46 -21.36 -10.06
C SER A 137 -0.01 -20.96 -10.10
N ALA A 138 -0.92 -21.85 -9.69
CA ALA A 138 -2.35 -21.59 -9.57
C ALA A 138 -2.70 -20.48 -8.55
N THR A 139 -1.71 -19.95 -7.83
CA THR A 139 -1.85 -18.83 -6.89
C THR A 139 -1.34 -17.53 -7.51
N PRO A 140 -2.04 -16.40 -7.30
CA PRO A 140 -1.58 -15.10 -7.77
C PRO A 140 -0.19 -14.77 -7.17
N PRO A 141 0.66 -14.07 -7.95
CA PRO A 141 1.97 -13.63 -7.47
C PRO A 141 1.88 -12.87 -6.14
N PRO A 142 2.83 -13.06 -5.21
CA PRO A 142 2.91 -12.18 -4.06
C PRO A 142 3.23 -10.75 -4.51
N VAL A 143 2.47 -9.78 -4.03
CA VAL A 143 2.71 -8.36 -4.31
C VAL A 143 3.84 -7.87 -3.41
N LEU A 144 4.93 -7.38 -4.02
CA LEU A 144 6.11 -6.87 -3.32
C LEU A 144 6.00 -5.39 -2.97
N GLY A 145 5.12 -4.67 -3.67
CA GLY A 145 4.88 -3.26 -3.43
C GLY A 145 3.75 -2.73 -4.29
N CYS A 146 3.13 -1.65 -3.85
CA CYS A 146 2.09 -0.96 -4.61
C CYS A 146 2.19 0.55 -4.39
N ILE A 147 1.79 1.31 -5.40
CA ILE A 147 1.57 2.75 -5.32
C ILE A 147 0.25 3.08 -5.98
N SER A 148 -0.56 3.91 -5.33
CA SER A 148 -1.79 4.46 -5.89
C SER A 148 -1.74 5.97 -5.88
N ALA A 149 -2.25 6.57 -6.95
CA ALA A 149 -2.24 8.01 -7.15
C ALA A 149 -3.45 8.45 -7.96
N ARG A 150 -3.80 9.73 -7.83
CA ARG A 150 -4.84 10.39 -8.62
C ARG A 150 -4.28 11.63 -9.29
N LEU A 151 -4.62 11.81 -10.55
CA LEU A 151 -4.31 13.02 -11.31
C LEU A 151 -5.49 14.00 -11.20
N SER A 152 -5.20 15.20 -10.71
CA SER A 152 -6.05 16.36 -10.83
C SER A 152 -5.54 17.21 -11.99
N PRO A 153 -6.36 17.50 -13.02
CA PRO A 153 -5.95 18.38 -14.10
C PRO A 153 -5.65 19.78 -13.55
N ALA A 154 -4.83 20.53 -14.27
CA ALA A 154 -4.64 21.95 -13.97
C ALA A 154 -6.01 22.65 -14.00
N SER A 155 -6.38 23.29 -12.89
CA SER A 155 -7.57 24.12 -12.85
C SER A 155 -7.28 25.43 -13.58
N LEU A 156 -8.28 25.98 -14.27
CA LEU A 156 -8.18 27.33 -14.83
C LEU A 156 -8.37 28.41 -13.75
N ASP A 157 -9.07 28.05 -12.66
CA ASP A 157 -9.39 28.97 -11.55
C ASP A 157 -8.23 29.15 -10.56
N ASP A 158 -7.42 28.11 -10.42
CA ASP A 158 -6.21 28.13 -9.60
C ASP A 158 -5.07 28.39 -10.57
N LEU A 159 -4.49 29.60 -10.57
CA LEU A 159 -3.50 30.13 -11.54
C LEU A 159 -2.28 29.20 -11.84
N SER A 160 -2.20 28.04 -11.19
CA SER A 160 -1.36 26.90 -11.51
C SER A 160 -1.79 26.21 -12.81
N THR A 161 -1.01 26.42 -13.86
CA THR A 161 -1.09 25.68 -15.13
C THR A 161 -0.59 24.23 -15.03
N THR A 162 -0.13 23.81 -13.86
CA THR A 162 0.53 22.51 -13.64
C THR A 162 -0.46 21.50 -13.04
N PRO A 163 -0.78 20.37 -13.71
CA PRO A 163 -1.42 19.20 -13.12
C PRO A 163 -0.79 18.79 -11.79
N THR A 164 -1.66 18.27 -10.92
CA THR A 164 -1.27 17.80 -9.59
C THR A 164 -1.55 16.32 -9.48
N ILE A 165 -0.51 15.54 -9.15
CA ILE A 165 -0.62 14.13 -8.79
C ILE A 165 -0.72 14.04 -7.27
N HIS A 166 -1.82 13.49 -6.78
CA HIS A 166 -2.01 13.19 -5.37
C HIS A 166 -1.68 11.72 -5.11
N ILE A 167 -0.60 11.44 -4.35
CA ILE A 167 -0.26 10.07 -3.96
C ILE A 167 -1.18 9.64 -2.82
N LEU A 168 -1.93 8.57 -3.04
CA LEU A 168 -2.95 8.06 -2.11
C LEU A 168 -2.37 7.01 -1.17
N SER A 169 -1.48 6.14 -1.68
CA SER A 169 -0.82 5.11 -0.90
C SER A 169 0.48 4.68 -1.58
N LEU A 170 1.53 4.39 -0.79
CA LEU A 170 2.76 3.78 -1.24
C LEU A 170 3.23 2.79 -0.17
N VAL A 171 3.27 1.51 -0.52
CA VAL A 171 3.65 0.43 0.39
C VAL A 171 4.63 -0.50 -0.29
N ILE A 172 5.69 -0.86 0.44
CA ILE A 172 6.67 -1.85 0.01
C ILE A 172 6.77 -2.94 1.08
N ALA A 173 6.66 -4.19 0.65
CA ALA A 173 6.84 -5.35 1.50
C ALA A 173 8.19 -5.28 2.22
N PRO A 174 8.29 -5.63 3.52
CA PRO A 174 9.52 -5.47 4.30
C PRO A 174 10.74 -6.14 3.65
N SER A 175 10.54 -7.30 3.04
CA SER A 175 11.57 -8.07 2.32
C SER A 175 12.10 -7.39 1.05
N ALA A 176 11.35 -6.45 0.47
CA ALA A 176 11.69 -5.72 -0.75
C ALA A 176 12.10 -4.25 -0.48
N ARG A 177 12.18 -3.81 0.78
CA ARG A 177 12.62 -2.45 1.14
C ARG A 177 14.11 -2.27 0.89
N ARG A 178 14.53 -1.00 0.74
CA ARG A 178 15.94 -0.61 0.49
C ARG A 178 16.56 -1.18 -0.80
N THR A 179 15.72 -1.68 -1.72
CA THR A 179 16.12 -2.16 -3.05
C THR A 179 16.00 -1.10 -4.14
N GLY A 180 15.43 0.07 -3.82
CA GLY A 180 15.04 1.10 -4.79
C GLY A 180 13.62 0.94 -5.34
N LEU A 181 12.89 -0.12 -5.00
CA LEU A 181 11.55 -0.38 -5.55
C LEU A 181 10.54 0.75 -5.32
N ALA A 182 10.54 1.38 -4.14
CA ALA A 182 9.69 2.55 -3.85
C ALA A 182 9.93 3.69 -4.84
N ARG A 183 11.21 3.94 -5.16
CA ARG A 183 11.61 4.99 -6.09
C ARG A 183 11.18 4.66 -7.51
N SER A 184 11.34 3.40 -7.93
CA SER A 184 10.90 2.94 -9.25
C SER A 184 9.39 3.10 -9.42
N LEU A 185 8.60 2.68 -8.43
CA LEU A 185 7.15 2.86 -8.43
C LEU A 185 6.74 4.33 -8.46
N PHE A 186 7.38 5.17 -7.64
CA PHE A 186 7.12 6.61 -7.60
C PHE A 186 7.37 7.28 -8.94
N LYS A 187 8.55 7.05 -9.53
CA LYS A 187 8.91 7.60 -10.85
C LYS A 187 7.98 7.11 -11.95
N GLU A 188 7.61 5.84 -11.91
CA GLU A 188 6.70 5.28 -12.90
C GLU A 188 5.31 5.92 -12.83
N VAL A 189 4.76 6.15 -11.63
CA VAL A 189 3.49 6.90 -11.48
C VAL A 189 3.60 8.32 -12.03
N VAL A 190 4.67 9.04 -11.68
CA VAL A 190 4.91 10.41 -12.15
C VAL A 190 5.00 10.44 -13.68
N ARG A 191 5.73 9.49 -14.27
CA ARG A 191 5.89 9.35 -15.72
C ARG A 191 4.58 9.01 -16.41
N THR A 192 3.81 8.04 -15.90
CA THR A 192 2.55 7.60 -16.51
C THR A 192 1.47 8.67 -16.44
N LEU A 193 1.24 9.26 -15.26
CA LEU A 193 0.20 10.28 -15.09
C LEU A 193 0.62 11.64 -15.65
N GLY A 194 1.87 12.05 -15.43
CA GLY A 194 2.38 13.32 -15.89
C GLY A 194 2.64 13.35 -17.40
N GLY A 195 3.14 12.26 -17.98
CA GLY A 195 3.32 12.13 -19.43
C GLY A 195 2.00 12.15 -20.20
N GLY A 196 0.95 11.52 -19.66
CA GLY A 196 -0.40 11.59 -20.24
C GLY A 196 -0.98 13.00 -20.22
N ALA A 197 -0.75 13.77 -19.14
CA ALA A 197 -1.19 15.16 -19.03
C ALA A 197 -0.38 16.12 -19.91
N ALA A 198 0.89 15.80 -20.18
CA ALA A 198 1.80 16.62 -20.98
C ALA A 198 1.64 16.44 -22.49
N ALA A 199 0.88 15.44 -22.98
CA ALA A 199 0.74 15.15 -24.41
C ALA A 199 0.19 16.31 -25.28
N GLY A 200 -0.28 17.40 -24.68
CA GLY A 200 -0.67 18.63 -25.38
C GLY A 200 0.05 19.92 -24.96
N LYS A 201 1.02 19.87 -24.02
CA LYS A 201 1.70 21.06 -23.48
C LYS A 201 3.19 20.78 -23.34
N SER A 202 4.05 21.79 -23.55
CA SER A 202 5.52 21.70 -23.29
C SER A 202 5.86 21.59 -21.80
N GLN A 203 5.04 20.89 -21.02
CA GLN A 203 5.19 20.73 -19.59
C GLN A 203 6.27 19.71 -19.30
N LYS A 204 7.32 20.17 -18.60
CA LYS A 204 8.43 19.33 -18.14
C LYS A 204 8.29 18.93 -16.67
N GLU A 205 7.28 19.45 -15.99
CA GLU A 205 7.13 19.34 -14.54
C GLU A 205 5.67 19.07 -14.17
N VAL A 206 5.48 18.30 -13.11
CA VAL A 206 4.19 18.00 -12.50
C VAL A 206 4.28 18.25 -11.00
N GLN A 207 3.21 18.76 -10.42
CA GLN A 207 3.14 18.93 -8.98
C GLN A 207 2.77 17.60 -8.34
N VAL A 208 3.47 17.22 -7.28
CA VAL A 208 3.13 16.04 -6.48
C VAL A 208 2.78 16.48 -5.08
N ILE A 209 1.65 15.99 -4.55
CA ILE A 209 1.19 16.24 -3.18
C ILE A 209 0.86 14.91 -2.51
N LEU A 210 1.14 14.79 -1.21
CA LEU A 210 0.77 13.64 -0.40
C LEU A 210 0.70 14.00 1.09
N HIS A 211 0.08 13.09 1.85
CA HIS A 211 0.11 13.10 3.31
C HIS A 211 0.87 11.87 3.83
N VAL A 212 1.71 12.09 4.84
CA VAL A 212 2.45 11.03 5.53
C VAL A 212 2.29 11.18 7.03
N LEU A 213 2.22 10.08 7.78
CA LEU A 213 2.18 10.13 9.23
C LEU A 213 3.41 10.85 9.80
N ALA A 214 3.21 11.77 10.74
CA ALA A 214 4.29 12.59 11.31
C ALA A 214 5.39 11.77 12.01
N SER A 215 5.03 10.59 12.54
CA SER A 215 5.98 9.64 13.13
C SER A 215 6.76 8.81 12.09
N ASN A 216 6.32 8.78 10.82
CA ASN A 216 6.97 8.01 9.75
C ASN A 216 8.12 8.80 9.11
N THR A 217 9.20 8.95 9.87
CA THR A 217 10.42 9.66 9.45
C THR A 217 11.10 9.02 8.24
N GLY A 218 10.98 7.70 8.09
CA GLY A 218 11.53 6.97 6.94
C GLY A 218 10.88 7.35 5.61
N ALA A 219 9.54 7.46 5.59
CA ALA A 219 8.82 7.91 4.41
C ALA A 219 9.05 9.41 4.13
N GLN A 220 9.06 10.25 5.17
CA GLN A 220 9.40 11.68 5.02
C GLN A 220 10.79 11.87 4.40
N ALA A 221 11.81 11.14 4.87
CA ALA A 221 13.15 11.18 4.31
C ALA A 221 13.23 10.66 2.87
N PHE A 222 12.39 9.68 2.51
CA PHE A 222 12.26 9.22 1.12
C PHE A 222 11.71 10.34 0.22
N TYR A 223 10.59 10.97 0.59
CA TYR A 223 9.98 12.01 -0.22
C TYR A 223 10.84 13.27 -0.34
N LYS A 224 11.56 13.65 0.73
CA LYS A 224 12.58 14.73 0.66
C LYS A 224 13.64 14.47 -0.40
N LYS A 225 14.07 13.22 -0.58
CA LYS A 225 15.05 12.85 -1.62
C LYS A 225 14.48 12.85 -3.03
N GLU A 226 13.17 12.67 -3.17
CA GLU A 226 12.48 12.81 -4.46
C GLU A 226 12.06 14.26 -4.75
N GLY A 227 12.51 15.23 -3.95
CA GLY A 227 12.32 16.66 -4.19
C GLY A 227 11.04 17.25 -3.59
N LEU A 228 10.39 16.54 -2.65
CA LEU A 228 9.23 17.06 -1.93
C LEU A 228 9.64 17.73 -0.62
N GLU A 229 8.95 18.79 -0.27
CA GLU A 229 9.16 19.56 0.95
C GLU A 229 7.94 19.45 1.86
N GLU A 230 8.16 19.58 3.17
CA GLU A 230 7.09 19.64 4.15
C GLU A 230 6.43 21.02 4.09
N VAL A 231 5.12 21.05 3.81
CA VAL A 231 4.35 22.29 3.68
C VAL A 231 3.68 22.64 5.00
N ARG A 232 2.99 21.65 5.60
CA ARG A 232 2.23 21.85 6.83
C ARG A 232 2.02 20.54 7.59
N ARG A 233 1.64 20.68 8.86
CA ARG A 233 1.20 19.58 9.72
C ARG A 233 -0.29 19.69 10.00
N VAL A 234 -0.99 18.57 9.92
CA VAL A 234 -2.45 18.48 10.07
C VAL A 234 -2.76 17.48 11.17
N ARG A 235 -3.13 17.99 12.33
CA ARG A 235 -3.52 17.16 13.49
C ARG A 235 -4.87 16.50 13.24
N GLY A 236 -5.01 15.23 13.66
CA GLY A 236 -6.24 14.47 13.51
C GLY A 236 -6.63 14.14 12.06
N HIS A 237 -5.67 14.22 11.14
CA HIS A 237 -5.87 13.89 9.72
C HIS A 237 -6.14 12.39 9.57
N TYR A 238 -5.31 11.55 10.20
CA TYR A 238 -5.56 10.12 10.26
C TYR A 238 -6.45 9.81 11.45
N ARG A 239 -7.71 9.45 11.17
CA ARG A 239 -8.66 9.03 12.19
C ARG A 239 -8.65 7.51 12.29
N ARG A 240 -8.80 6.99 13.51
CA ARG A 240 -8.91 5.54 13.75
C ARG A 240 -7.70 4.77 13.23
N LEU A 241 -6.50 5.20 13.64
CA LEU A 241 -5.34 4.35 13.51
C LEU A 241 -5.58 3.04 14.30
N ARG A 242 -4.86 1.97 13.96
CA ARG A 242 -5.06 0.64 14.56
C ARG A 242 -4.81 0.61 16.09
N ASP A 243 -4.00 1.54 16.58
CA ASP A 243 -3.77 1.77 18.01
C ASP A 243 -4.92 2.54 18.70
N GLY A 244 -5.92 2.99 17.95
CA GLY A 244 -7.07 3.76 18.43
C GLY A 244 -6.81 5.26 18.50
N GLU A 245 -5.60 5.73 18.18
CA GLU A 245 -5.24 7.14 18.26
C GLU A 245 -5.54 7.90 16.96
N ASN A 246 -5.57 9.23 17.08
CA ASN A 246 -5.66 10.13 15.93
C ASN A 246 -4.24 10.57 15.55
N GLY A 247 -3.83 10.30 14.32
CA GLY A 247 -2.51 10.64 13.80
C GLY A 247 -2.43 12.05 13.24
N GLU A 248 -1.29 12.71 13.49
CA GLU A 248 -0.87 13.92 12.77
C GLU A 248 -0.30 13.53 11.40
N ALA A 249 -0.77 14.19 10.34
CA ALA A 249 -0.17 14.09 9.01
C ALA A 249 0.78 15.24 8.75
N VAL A 250 1.86 14.97 8.03
CA VAL A 250 2.70 15.95 7.37
C VAL A 250 2.28 15.98 5.90
N GLU A 251 1.81 17.12 5.43
CA GLU A 251 1.58 17.36 4.02
C GLU A 251 2.90 17.68 3.34
N MET A 252 3.21 16.95 2.27
CA MET A 252 4.41 17.15 1.48
C MET A 252 4.07 17.47 0.04
N ARG A 253 4.78 18.44 -0.54
CA ARG A 253 4.58 18.92 -1.91
C ARG A 253 5.90 19.19 -2.62
N GLY A 254 5.95 18.99 -3.93
CA GLY A 254 7.09 19.35 -4.76
C GLY A 254 6.75 19.40 -6.23
N LEU A 255 7.59 20.08 -7.02
CA LEU A 255 7.58 19.98 -8.48
C LEU A 255 8.56 18.89 -8.90
N VAL A 256 8.06 17.89 -9.62
CA VAL A 256 8.84 16.74 -10.09
C VAL A 256 8.94 16.79 -11.60
N LYS A 257 10.14 16.59 -12.12
CA LYS A 257 10.40 16.54 -13.57
C LYS A 257 9.92 15.22 -14.15
N LEU A 258 9.31 15.30 -15.34
CA LEU A 258 8.84 14.15 -16.12
C LEU A 258 9.99 13.41 -16.81
#